data_AF-G2T4V9-F1
#
_entry.id   AF-G2T4V9-F1
#
_cell.length_a   1.000
_cell.length_b   1.000
_cell.length_c   1.000
_cell.angle_alpha   90.00
_cell.angle_beta   90.00
_cell.angle_gamma   90.00
#
_symmetry.space_group_name_H-M   'P 1'
#
loop_
_entity.id
_entity.type
_entity.pdbx_description
1 polymer ?
#
loop_
_entity_poly.entity_id
_entity_poly.type
_entity_poly.pdbx_seq_one_letter_code
_entity_poly.pdbx_strand_id
1 'polypeptide(L)' 'MLKVRLMGTKNDIKWFGKILQRNPKVEVTEFSEMYPNKGTKKFYRAYVEVKKRNVAEK' A
#
# COMPACT_ATOMS: atom_id res chain seq x y z
N MET A 1 -6.02 -13.18 -0.01
CA MET A 1 -5.18 -12.15 -0.65
C MET A 1 -6.09 -10.95 -0.93
N LEU A 2 -5.69 -9.75 -0.51
CA LEU A 2 -6.49 -8.54 -0.65
C LEU A 2 -5.73 -7.54 -1.50
N LYS A 3 -6.39 -6.98 -2.52
CA LYS A 3 -5.87 -5.86 -3.31
C LYS A 3 -6.45 -4.56 -2.77
N VAL A 4 -5.58 -3.64 -2.36
CA VAL A 4 -5.94 -2.36 -1.76
C VAL A 4 -5.54 -1.24 -2.69
N ARG A 5 -6.45 -0.31 -2.98
CA ARG A 5 -6.13 0.94 -3.67
C ARG A 5 -5.74 1.99 -2.64
N LEU A 6 -4.52 2.49 -2.73
CA LEU A 6 -4.05 3.65 -1.98
C LEU A 6 -4.27 4.90 -2.83
N MET A 7 -4.79 5.97 -2.23
CA MET A 7 -4.94 7.28 -2.86
C MET A 7 -4.46 8.38 -1.91
N GLY A 8 -3.70 9.33 -2.43
CA GLY A 8 -3.12 10.41 -1.62
C GLY A 8 -2.02 11.15 -2.37
N THR A 9 -1.24 11.97 -1.68
CA THR A 9 0.01 12.49 -2.27
C THR A 9 1.04 11.37 -2.40
N LYS A 10 2.08 11.58 -3.20
CA LYS A 10 3.18 10.60 -3.31
C LYS A 10 3.80 10.28 -1.94
N ASN A 11 3.89 11.27 -1.05
CA ASN A 11 4.49 11.09 0.27
C ASN A 11 3.59 10.28 1.19
N ASP A 12 2.28 10.54 1.20
CA ASP A 12 1.32 9.78 2.01
C ASP A 12 1.29 8.31 1.61
N ILE A 13 1.28 8.03 0.29
CA ILE A 13 1.29 6.67 -0.23
C ILE A 13 2.59 5.95 0.17
N LYS A 14 3.75 6.61 0.06
CA LYS A 14 5.04 6.04 0.49
C LYS A 14 5.07 5.77 1.99
N TRP A 15 4.61 6.72 2.80
CA TRP A 15 4.55 6.59 4.25
C TRP A 15 3.67 5.41 4.67
N PHE A 16 2.46 5.32 4.12
CA PHE A 16 1.56 4.21 4.43
C PHE A 16 2.08 2.87 3.92
N GLY A 17 2.73 2.85 2.75
CA GLY A 17 3.42 1.66 2.25
C GLY A 17 4.48 1.13 3.23
N LYS A 18 5.25 2.02 3.87
CA LYS A 18 6.21 1.63 4.92
C LYS A 18 5.51 1.07 6.16
N ILE A 19 4.34 1.58 6.54
CA ILE A 19 3.53 1.04 7.64
C ILE A 19 3.09 -0.39 7.31
N LEU A 20 2.56 -0.62 6.11
CA LEU A 20 2.12 -1.96 5.67
C LEU A 20 3.27 -2.97 5.69
N GLN A 21 4.44 -2.59 5.19
CA GLN A 21 5.63 -3.46 5.17
C GLN A 21 6.15 -3.81 6.58
N ARG A 22 6.00 -2.91 7.55
CA ARG A 22 6.45 -3.10 8.94
C ARG A 22 5.44 -3.81 9.82
N ASN A 23 4.17 -3.89 9.41
CA ASN A 23 3.13 -4.49 10.22
C ASN A 23 3.38 -6.00 10.34
N PRO A 24 3.54 -6.56 11.55
CA PRO A 24 3.88 -7.97 11.72
C PRO A 24 2.76 -8.91 11.25
N LYS A 25 1.50 -8.46 11.21
CA LYS A 25 0.34 -9.27 10.81
C LYS A 25 0.06 -9.23 9.30
N VAL A 26 0.76 -8.37 8.57
CA VAL A 26 0.53 -8.13 7.14
C VAL A 26 1.81 -8.41 6.36
N GLU A 27 1.65 -9.12 5.25
CA GLU A 27 2.69 -9.30 4.25
C GLU A 27 2.26 -8.54 2.98
N VAL A 28 3.13 -7.66 2.48
CA VAL A 28 2.94 -6.98 1.19
C VAL A 28 3.62 -7.81 0.12
N THR A 29 2.85 -8.34 -0.83
CA THR A 29 3.38 -9.19 -1.92
C THR A 29 3.69 -8.40 -3.18
N GLU A 30 2.90 -7.38 -3.47
CA GLU A 30 3.10 -6.50 -4.62
C GLU A 30 2.79 -5.04 -4.27
N PHE A 31 3.54 -4.12 -4.88
CA PHE A 31 3.29 -2.69 -4.80
C PHE A 31 3.47 -2.10 -6.21
N SER A 32 2.38 -1.59 -6.80
CA SER A 32 2.42 -1.04 -8.16
C SER A 32 3.16 0.30 -8.24
N GLU A 33 3.47 0.72 -9.47
CA GLU A 33 3.84 2.11 -9.71
C GLU A 33 2.71 3.09 -9.30
N MET A 34 3.08 4.36 -9.13
CA MET A 34 2.13 5.42 -8.82
C MET A 34 1.55 6.03 -10.10
N TYR A 35 0.24 6.00 -10.22
CA TYR A 35 -0.48 6.60 -11.35
C TYR A 35 -1.11 7.92 -10.94
N PRO A 36 -1.02 8.99 -11.76
CA PRO A 36 -1.73 10.24 -11.48
C PRO A 36 -3.24 10.04 -11.56
N ASN A 37 -3.99 10.71 -10.69
CA ASN A 37 -5.45 10.75 -10.80
C ASN A 37 -5.90 11.75 -11.88
N LYS A 38 -6.97 11.40 -12.60
CA LYS A 38 -7.50 12.24 -13.67
C LYS A 38 -7.91 13.60 -13.10
N GLY A 39 -7.52 14.68 -13.76
CA GLY A 39 -7.88 16.05 -13.35
C GLY A 39 -7.01 16.65 -12.24
N THR A 40 -5.94 15.97 -11.80
CA THR A 40 -5.02 16.55 -10.80
C THR A 40 -3.58 16.05 -10.95
N LYS A 41 -2.62 16.93 -10.67
CA LYS A 41 -1.19 16.57 -10.53
C LYS A 41 -0.77 16.32 -9.08
N LYS A 42 -1.66 16.59 -8.12
CA LYS A 42 -1.38 16.51 -6.69
C LYS A 42 -1.61 15.10 -6.13
N PHE A 43 -2.69 14.45 -6.56
CA PHE A 43 -3.10 13.15 -6.03
C PHE A 43 -2.78 12.02 -7.00
N TYR A 44 -2.26 10.95 -6.44
CA TYR A 44 -1.88 9.73 -7.12
C TYR A 44 -2.67 8.56 -6.56
N ARG A 45 -2.65 7.45 -7.29
CA ARG A 45 -3.10 6.15 -6.83
C ARG A 45 -2.01 5.11 -7.01
N ALA A 46 -1.96 4.15 -6.09
CA ALA A 46 -1.17 2.94 -6.21
C ALA A 46 -2.01 1.75 -5.77
N TYR A 47 -1.63 0.56 -6.20
CA TYR A 47 -2.27 -0.69 -5.82
C TYR A 47 -1.27 -1.52 -5.02
N VAL A 48 -1.74 -2.08 -3.92
CA VAL A 48 -0.95 -2.92 -3.05
C VAL A 48 -1.67 -4.25 -2.88
N GLU A 49 -0.94 -5.33 -3.03
CA GLU A 49 -1.41 -6.65 -2.69
C GLU A 49 -0.91 -7.03 -1.30
N VAL A 50 -1.83 -7.44 -0.43
CA VAL A 50 -1.52 -7.85 0.94
C VAL A 50 -2.10 -9.22 1.28
N LYS A 51 -1.41 -9.93 2.16
CA LYS A 51 -1.82 -11.21 2.73
C LYS A 51 -1.68 -11.15 4.26
N LYS A 52 -2.50 -11.92 4.97
CA LYS A 52 -2.34 -12.10 6.42
C LYS A 52 -1.06 -12.90 6.62
N ARG A 53 -0.12 -12.38 7.42
CA ARG A 53 1.06 -13.14 7.82
C ARG A 53 0.62 -14.13 8.91
N ASN A 54 0.99 -15.39 8.77
CA ASN A 54 0.79 -16.39 9.80
C ASN A 54 1.82 -16.14 10.90
N VAL A 55 1.56 -15.16 11.75
CA VAL A 55 2.34 -14.98 12.97
C VAL A 55 1.79 -16.02 13.94
N ALA A 56 2.57 -17.06 14.23
CA ALA A 56 2.29 -17.88 15.39
C ALA A 56 2.23 -16.92 16.58
N GLU A 57 1.08 -16.84 17.25
CA GLU A 57 0.95 -16.07 18.47
C GLU A 57 1.97 -16.66 19.45
N LYS A 58 3.00 -15.86 19.78
CA LYS A 58 3.99 -16.20 20.81
C LYS A 58 3.41 -15.93 22.18
#